data_AF-A0A7S4RRG5-F1
#
_entry.id   AF-A0A7S4RRG5-F1
#
_cell.length_a   1.000
_cell.length_b   1.000
_cell.length_c   1.000
_cell.angle_alpha   90.00
_cell.angle_beta   90.00
_cell.angle_gamma   90.00
#
_symmetry.space_group_name_H-M   'P 1'
#
loop_
_entity.id
_entity.type
_entity.pdbx_description
1 polymer ?
#
loop_
_entity_poly.entity_id
_entity_poly.type
_entity_poly.pdbx_seq_one_letter_code
_entity_poly.pdbx_strand_id
1 'polypeptide(L)'
;ANVTRRPARPKRRGGAATFAGNRMALAGANGLTSLNASNAGQGSTVLRESPHLAAFLPLAVRQFLAVVAVAPGTEWVDLASIVAGSPVATTAGGAEILRRFDREVLLPALQRLAVVVDPASEMPCAMQELKAFLDGLQLPHLGPHFTHRAIATVGWSSAACSAPWVETARLEAWAAQGLSVGSLVRTERIVAWVAASLWFRDRRVEVPGRVFHAGVPAWADEEVRALLRPTFRHMARDDHAERAALLWVLLAPLDACHAGTAALGELSGAVRLYVSHFPCMSCLAVLGQFARHVPFPSLEVSFDDAWRDD
;
A
#
# COMPACT_ATOMS: atom_id res chain seq x y z
N ALA A 1 46.28 13.42 -34.02
CA ALA A 1 46.27 12.52 -32.85
C ALA A 1 45.41 11.31 -33.16
N ASN A 2 46.03 10.15 -33.44
CA ASN A 2 45.34 8.91 -33.79
C ASN A 2 44.91 8.19 -32.51
N VAL A 3 43.60 8.07 -32.27
CA VAL A 3 43.03 7.28 -31.17
C VAL A 3 42.72 5.88 -31.71
N THR A 4 43.53 4.91 -31.29
CA THR A 4 43.37 3.49 -31.59
C THR A 4 42.21 2.90 -30.78
N ARG A 5 41.16 2.45 -31.46
CA ARG A 5 40.04 1.70 -30.86
C ARG A 5 40.50 0.28 -30.49
N ARG A 6 40.40 -0.09 -29.22
CA ARG A 6 40.60 -1.46 -28.74
C ARG A 6 39.35 -2.33 -29.03
N PRO A 7 39.50 -3.61 -29.41
CA PRO A 7 38.39 -4.50 -29.66
C PRO A 7 37.73 -4.95 -28.34
N ALA A 8 36.39 -4.98 -28.33
CA ALA A 8 35.60 -5.42 -27.21
C ALA A 8 35.78 -6.93 -26.96
N ARG A 9 36.05 -7.31 -25.70
CA ARG A 9 36.09 -8.72 -25.28
C ARG A 9 34.67 -9.31 -25.26
N PRO A 10 34.48 -10.55 -25.73
CA PRO A 10 33.19 -11.22 -25.64
C PRO A 10 32.82 -11.50 -24.18
N LYS A 11 31.60 -11.11 -23.78
CA LYS A 11 31.00 -11.45 -22.49
C LYS A 11 30.84 -12.98 -22.41
N ARG A 12 31.55 -13.62 -21.48
CA ARG A 12 31.33 -15.03 -21.12
C ARG A 12 29.91 -15.16 -20.57
N ARG A 13 29.06 -15.92 -21.26
CA ARG A 13 27.78 -16.40 -20.71
C ARG A 13 28.11 -17.38 -19.58
N GLY A 14 27.83 -16.98 -18.34
CA GLY A 14 27.92 -17.86 -17.18
C GLY A 14 26.97 -19.04 -17.38
N GLY A 15 27.52 -20.25 -17.26
CA GLY A 15 26.80 -21.50 -17.44
C GLY A 15 25.72 -21.70 -16.37
N ALA A 16 24.61 -22.28 -16.82
CA ALA A 16 23.49 -22.75 -16.03
C ALA A 16 23.94 -23.85 -15.05
N ALA A 17 24.43 -23.46 -13.86
CA ALA A 17 24.49 -24.35 -12.70
C ALA A 17 23.05 -24.62 -12.25
N THR A 18 22.41 -25.63 -12.83
CA THR A 18 20.96 -25.84 -12.74
C THR A 18 20.61 -27.07 -11.90
N PHE A 19 19.75 -26.82 -10.90
CA PHE A 19 18.61 -27.64 -10.48
C PHE A 19 18.80 -28.86 -9.56
N ALA A 20 19.98 -29.43 -9.35
CA ALA A 20 20.09 -30.59 -8.46
C ALA A 20 20.02 -30.24 -6.95
N GLY A 21 20.38 -29.02 -6.55
CA GLY A 21 20.44 -28.60 -5.14
C GLY A 21 19.09 -28.35 -4.47
N ASN A 22 18.03 -28.00 -5.22
CA ASN A 22 16.76 -27.57 -4.63
C ASN A 22 15.82 -28.71 -4.20
N ARG A 23 16.01 -29.94 -4.73
CA ARG A 23 15.20 -31.09 -4.28
C ARG A 23 15.59 -31.59 -2.88
N MET A 24 16.84 -31.40 -2.43
CA MET A 24 17.25 -31.75 -1.06
C MET A 24 16.72 -30.78 0.00
N ALA A 25 16.35 -29.54 -0.36
CA ALA A 25 15.83 -28.55 0.61
C ALA A 25 14.39 -28.84 1.07
N LEU A 26 13.58 -29.53 0.26
CA LEU A 26 12.19 -29.86 0.60
C LEU A 26 12.07 -31.03 1.59
N ALA A 27 13.11 -31.86 1.73
CA ALA A 27 13.10 -33.01 2.65
C ALA A 27 13.27 -32.62 4.13
N GLY A 28 13.65 -31.37 4.43
CA GLY A 28 13.78 -30.81 5.79
C GLY A 28 12.57 -30.00 6.27
N ALA A 29 11.41 -30.12 5.61
CA ALA A 29 10.28 -29.21 5.80
C ALA A 29 9.59 -29.22 7.18
N ASN A 30 9.95 -30.14 8.08
CA ASN A 30 9.39 -30.22 9.43
C ASN A 30 9.90 -29.12 10.39
N GLY A 31 10.69 -28.16 9.91
CA GLY A 31 11.21 -27.03 10.70
C GLY A 31 11.01 -25.66 10.05
N LEU A 32 10.14 -25.53 9.05
CA LEU A 32 9.87 -24.22 8.45
C LEU A 32 9.10 -23.33 9.44
N THR A 33 9.70 -22.21 9.82
CA THR A 33 8.97 -21.15 10.53
C THR A 33 7.99 -20.47 9.57
N SER A 34 7.00 -19.77 10.11
CA SER A 34 6.08 -18.94 9.32
C SER A 34 6.82 -17.87 8.50
N LEU A 35 7.90 -17.30 9.05
CA LEU A 35 8.80 -16.39 8.34
C LEU A 35 9.47 -17.05 7.14
N ASN A 36 9.97 -18.29 7.28
CA ASN A 36 10.58 -19.01 6.16
C ASN A 36 9.57 -19.28 5.04
N ALA A 37 8.33 -19.64 5.40
CA ALA A 37 7.26 -19.88 4.44
C ALA A 37 6.91 -18.59 3.65
N SER A 38 6.76 -17.46 4.35
CA SER A 38 6.50 -16.16 3.74
C SER A 38 7.65 -15.73 2.81
N ASN A 39 8.88 -15.70 3.31
CA ASN A 39 10.04 -15.22 2.58
C ASN A 39 10.33 -16.05 1.31
N ALA A 40 10.18 -17.38 1.40
CA ALA A 40 10.36 -18.25 0.24
C ALA A 40 9.29 -18.00 -0.82
N GLY A 41 8.03 -17.80 -0.41
CA GLY A 41 6.95 -17.42 -1.32
C GLY A 41 7.23 -16.09 -2.03
N GLN A 42 7.58 -15.05 -1.26
CA GLN A 42 7.92 -13.72 -1.78
C GLN A 42 9.10 -13.78 -2.76
N GLY A 43 10.17 -14.48 -2.39
CA GLY A 43 11.35 -14.65 -3.24
C GLY A 43 11.02 -15.29 -4.59
N SER A 44 10.19 -16.34 -4.60
CA SER A 44 9.76 -16.98 -5.85
C SER A 44 8.84 -16.08 -6.70
N THR A 45 8.00 -15.26 -6.07
CA THR A 45 7.16 -14.27 -6.79
C THR A 45 8.02 -13.21 -7.47
N VAL A 46 8.99 -12.64 -6.75
CA VAL A 46 9.91 -11.61 -7.29
C VAL A 46 10.75 -12.17 -8.43
N LEU A 47 11.27 -13.40 -8.30
CA LEU A 47 12.08 -14.05 -9.33
C LEU A 47 11.25 -14.57 -10.52
N ARG A 48 9.91 -14.40 -10.50
CA ARG A 48 8.97 -14.91 -11.51
C ARG A 48 9.09 -16.42 -11.74
N GLU A 49 9.51 -17.19 -10.72
CA GLU A 49 9.70 -18.64 -10.78
C GLU A 49 8.39 -19.42 -10.55
N SER A 50 7.41 -19.18 -11.42
CA SER A 50 6.04 -19.72 -11.27
C SER A 50 5.97 -21.24 -11.03
N PRO A 51 6.77 -22.10 -11.70
CA PRO A 51 6.75 -23.53 -11.44
C PRO A 51 7.25 -23.92 -10.05
N HIS A 52 8.29 -23.25 -9.53
CA HIS A 52 8.81 -23.51 -8.18
C HIS A 52 7.81 -23.05 -7.13
N LEU A 53 7.23 -21.87 -7.30
CA LEU A 53 6.20 -21.36 -6.40
C LEU A 53 5.01 -22.32 -6.35
N ALA A 54 4.53 -22.82 -7.50
CA ALA A 54 3.42 -23.76 -7.55
C ALA A 54 3.69 -25.08 -6.82
N ALA A 55 4.94 -25.58 -6.88
CA ALA A 55 5.34 -26.79 -6.17
C ALA A 55 5.53 -26.57 -4.65
N PHE A 56 6.05 -25.40 -4.27
CA PHE A 56 6.38 -25.05 -2.88
C PHE A 56 5.15 -24.62 -2.07
N LEU A 57 4.25 -23.85 -2.68
CA LEU A 57 3.19 -23.15 -1.96
C LEU A 57 2.22 -24.08 -1.19
N PRO A 58 1.81 -25.27 -1.69
CA PRO A 58 0.99 -26.18 -0.90
C PRO A 58 1.66 -26.68 0.40
N LEU A 59 2.99 -26.83 0.39
CA LEU A 59 3.77 -27.19 1.57
C LEU A 59 3.87 -26.00 2.53
N ALA A 60 4.19 -24.81 2.01
CA ALA A 60 4.27 -23.58 2.79
C ALA A 60 2.94 -23.27 3.51
N VAL A 61 1.82 -23.40 2.80
CA VAL A 61 0.45 -23.25 3.33
C VAL A 61 0.20 -24.21 4.50
N ARG A 62 0.54 -25.48 4.33
CA ARG A 62 0.35 -26.50 5.38
C ARG A 62 1.18 -26.20 6.62
N GLN A 63 2.45 -25.84 6.44
CA GLN A 63 3.35 -25.52 7.55
C GLN A 63 2.89 -24.24 8.27
N PHE A 64 2.53 -23.20 7.52
CA PHE A 64 2.01 -21.96 8.10
C PHE A 64 0.77 -22.24 8.97
N LEU A 65 -0.22 -22.99 8.45
CA LEU A 65 -1.42 -23.35 9.21
C LEU A 65 -1.13 -24.11 10.52
N ALA A 66 -0.01 -24.84 10.60
CA ALA A 66 0.39 -25.54 11.82
C ALA A 66 0.99 -24.61 12.89
N VAL A 67 1.54 -23.45 12.51
CA VAL A 67 2.24 -22.52 13.42
C VAL A 67 1.59 -21.13 13.51
N VAL A 68 0.48 -20.94 12.82
CA VAL A 68 -0.13 -19.63 12.58
C VAL A 68 -0.58 -18.86 13.84
N ALA A 69 -0.81 -19.55 14.96
CA ALA A 69 -1.26 -18.93 16.21
C ALA A 69 -0.28 -17.89 16.77
N VAL A 70 0.99 -17.92 16.35
CA VAL A 70 2.05 -16.99 16.77
C VAL A 70 2.62 -16.18 15.60
N ALA A 71 2.05 -16.31 14.41
CA ALA A 71 2.57 -15.62 13.22
C ALA A 71 2.21 -14.12 13.28
N PRO A 72 3.17 -13.21 13.04
CA PRO A 72 2.88 -11.79 12.91
C PRO A 72 2.03 -11.52 11.66
N GLY A 73 1.34 -10.39 11.68
CA GLY A 73 0.43 -9.90 10.66
C GLY A 73 1.10 -9.69 9.30
N THR A 74 2.37 -9.30 9.26
CA THR A 74 3.15 -9.24 8.01
C THR A 74 3.19 -10.59 7.29
N GLU A 75 3.53 -11.66 8.01
CA GLU A 75 3.64 -13.00 7.42
C GLU A 75 2.29 -13.55 6.97
N TRP A 76 1.23 -13.24 7.72
CA TRP A 76 -0.15 -13.47 7.30
C TRP A 76 -0.47 -12.83 5.96
N VAL A 77 -0.20 -11.53 5.84
CA VAL A 77 -0.50 -10.74 4.64
C VAL A 77 0.29 -11.23 3.43
N ASP A 78 1.57 -11.48 3.61
CA ASP A 78 2.45 -11.96 2.54
C ASP A 78 1.95 -13.28 1.97
N LEU A 79 1.76 -14.28 2.85
CA LEU A 79 1.33 -15.60 2.40
C LEU A 79 -0.09 -15.57 1.83
N ALA A 80 -1.03 -14.86 2.47
CA ALA A 80 -2.39 -14.74 1.95
C ALA A 80 -2.42 -14.04 0.59
N SER A 81 -1.60 -13.01 0.37
CA SER A 81 -1.50 -12.30 -0.92
C SER A 81 -0.95 -13.20 -2.02
N ILE A 82 0.09 -13.99 -1.71
CA ILE A 82 0.66 -14.97 -2.64
C ILE A 82 -0.37 -16.06 -2.97
N VAL A 83 -1.06 -16.60 -1.97
CA VAL A 83 -2.10 -17.62 -2.17
C VAL A 83 -3.22 -17.07 -3.04
N ALA A 84 -3.76 -15.89 -2.73
CA ALA A 84 -4.86 -15.26 -3.46
C ALA A 84 -4.55 -15.03 -4.95
N GLY A 85 -3.29 -14.71 -5.28
CA GLY A 85 -2.84 -14.53 -6.65
C GLY A 85 -2.43 -15.81 -7.39
N SER A 86 -2.60 -16.99 -6.79
CA SER A 86 -2.10 -18.26 -7.32
C SER A 86 -3.20 -19.31 -7.52
N PRO A 87 -2.97 -20.36 -8.33
CA PRO A 87 -3.90 -21.48 -8.44
C PRO A 87 -4.17 -22.21 -7.11
N VAL A 88 -3.26 -22.09 -6.13
CA VAL A 88 -3.37 -22.74 -4.81
C VAL A 88 -4.57 -22.19 -4.02
N ALA A 89 -5.06 -21.00 -4.32
CA ALA A 89 -6.26 -20.42 -3.69
C ALA A 89 -7.48 -21.37 -3.74
N THR A 90 -7.59 -22.19 -4.79
CA THR A 90 -8.72 -23.13 -4.98
C THR A 90 -8.54 -24.47 -4.28
N THR A 91 -7.36 -24.75 -3.74
CA THR A 91 -7.11 -25.95 -2.94
C THR A 91 -7.71 -25.79 -1.54
N ALA A 92 -8.01 -26.89 -0.86
CA ALA A 92 -8.54 -26.84 0.51
C ALA A 92 -7.63 -26.05 1.48
N GLY A 93 -6.31 -26.22 1.37
CA GLY A 93 -5.34 -25.49 2.20
C GLY A 93 -5.28 -23.99 1.87
N GLY A 94 -5.31 -23.63 0.59
CA GLY A 94 -5.33 -22.22 0.17
C GLY A 94 -6.61 -21.51 0.62
N ALA A 95 -7.76 -22.14 0.41
CA ALA A 95 -9.05 -21.64 0.89
C ALA A 95 -9.06 -21.48 2.41
N GLU A 96 -8.47 -22.42 3.16
CA GLU A 96 -8.38 -22.33 4.62
C GLU A 96 -7.52 -21.14 5.09
N ILE A 97 -6.36 -20.91 4.47
CA ILE A 97 -5.53 -19.75 4.80
C ILE A 97 -6.28 -18.45 4.54
N LEU A 98 -6.92 -18.30 3.38
CA LEU A 98 -7.65 -17.08 3.04
C LEU A 98 -8.81 -16.83 4.00
N ARG A 99 -9.58 -17.88 4.33
CA ARG A 99 -10.68 -17.81 5.30
C ARG A 99 -10.20 -17.39 6.69
N ARG A 100 -9.09 -17.95 7.16
CA ARG A 100 -8.54 -17.58 8.47
C ARG A 100 -7.93 -16.19 8.46
N PHE A 101 -7.22 -15.80 7.40
CA PHE A 101 -6.72 -14.45 7.23
C PHE A 101 -7.84 -13.42 7.25
N ASP A 102 -8.94 -13.68 6.53
CA ASP A 102 -10.14 -12.84 6.54
C ASP A 102 -10.67 -12.67 7.97
N ARG A 103 -10.84 -13.78 8.71
CA ARG A 103 -11.42 -13.77 10.06
C ARG A 103 -10.51 -13.14 11.11
N GLU A 104 -9.23 -13.44 11.07
CA GLU A 104 -8.28 -13.16 12.16
C GLU A 104 -7.53 -11.84 11.96
N VAL A 105 -7.36 -11.40 10.70
CA VAL A 105 -6.55 -10.22 10.37
C VAL A 105 -7.35 -9.20 9.59
N LEU A 106 -7.85 -9.54 8.41
CA LEU A 106 -8.39 -8.54 7.49
C LEU A 106 -9.69 -7.93 7.99
N LEU A 107 -10.73 -8.72 8.28
CA LEU A 107 -12.01 -8.18 8.71
C LEU A 107 -11.89 -7.36 10.02
N PRO A 108 -11.17 -7.80 11.06
CA PRO A 108 -10.94 -6.98 12.24
C PRO A 108 -10.19 -5.66 11.96
N ALA A 109 -9.28 -5.65 10.99
CA ALA A 109 -8.60 -4.43 10.55
C ALA A 109 -9.57 -3.47 9.83
N LEU A 110 -10.37 -4.01 8.90
CA LEU A 110 -11.37 -3.26 8.13
C LEU A 110 -12.46 -2.67 9.04
N GLN A 111 -12.92 -3.43 10.04
CA GLN A 111 -13.90 -2.94 11.02
C GLN A 111 -13.37 -1.72 11.78
N ARG A 112 -12.11 -1.74 12.22
CA ARG A 112 -11.49 -0.59 12.91
C ARG A 112 -11.27 0.59 11.98
N LEU A 113 -10.89 0.35 10.72
CA LEU A 113 -10.84 1.41 9.71
C LEU A 113 -12.22 2.06 9.48
N ALA A 114 -13.29 1.27 9.47
CA ALA A 114 -14.65 1.81 9.32
C ALA A 114 -15.03 2.74 10.49
N VAL A 115 -14.60 2.43 11.72
CA VAL A 115 -14.81 3.29 12.90
C VAL A 115 -14.05 4.63 12.76
N VAL A 116 -12.88 4.64 12.10
CA VAL A 116 -12.15 5.90 11.82
C VAL A 116 -12.95 6.80 10.87
N VAL A 117 -13.64 6.22 9.90
CA VAL A 117 -14.46 6.94 8.91
C VAL A 117 -15.76 7.46 9.52
N ASP A 118 -16.35 6.71 10.45
CA ASP A 118 -17.65 7.02 11.03
C ASP A 118 -17.65 8.36 11.79
N PRO A 119 -18.42 9.38 11.33
CA PRO A 119 -18.49 10.68 12.00
C PRO A 119 -19.09 10.63 13.40
N ALA A 120 -19.85 9.57 13.75
CA ALA A 120 -20.41 9.40 15.08
C ALA A 120 -19.41 8.88 16.11
N SER A 121 -18.30 8.26 15.66
CA SER A 121 -17.28 7.69 16.53
C SER A 121 -16.28 8.74 17.02
N GLU A 122 -15.74 8.61 18.24
CA GLU A 122 -14.71 9.53 18.74
C GLU A 122 -13.34 9.25 18.10
N MET A 123 -12.86 10.18 17.27
CA MET A 123 -11.63 9.99 16.47
C MET A 123 -10.40 9.58 17.30
N PRO A 124 -10.08 10.19 18.47
CA PRO A 124 -8.91 9.78 19.24
C PRO A 124 -9.00 8.31 19.72
N CYS A 125 -10.19 7.87 20.15
CA CYS A 125 -10.44 6.50 20.58
C CYS A 125 -10.31 5.53 19.40
N ALA A 126 -10.98 5.83 18.28
CA ALA A 126 -10.92 5.03 17.06
C ALA A 126 -9.48 4.81 16.57
N MET A 127 -8.68 5.89 16.54
CA MET A 127 -7.27 5.82 16.12
C MET A 127 -6.41 5.03 17.11
N GLN A 128 -6.67 5.15 18.42
CA GLN A 128 -5.96 4.39 19.45
C GLN A 128 -6.27 2.88 19.36
N GLU A 129 -7.54 2.51 19.17
CA GLU A 129 -7.95 1.12 19.00
C GLU A 129 -7.38 0.51 17.72
N LEU A 130 -7.40 1.25 16.61
CA LEU A 130 -6.75 0.84 15.38
C LEU A 130 -5.25 0.62 15.61
N LYS A 131 -4.55 1.60 16.19
CA LYS A 131 -3.11 1.49 16.50
C LYS A 131 -2.81 0.28 17.37
N ALA A 132 -3.54 0.09 18.47
CA ALA A 132 -3.32 -1.02 19.39
C ALA A 132 -3.48 -2.39 18.70
N PHE A 133 -4.50 -2.52 17.85
CA PHE A 133 -4.71 -3.72 17.05
C PHE A 133 -3.55 -3.96 16.06
N LEU A 134 -3.13 -2.93 15.33
CA LEU A 134 -2.04 -3.04 14.35
C LEU A 134 -0.70 -3.36 15.00
N ASP A 135 -0.40 -2.74 16.15
CA ASP A 135 0.82 -3.02 16.92
C ASP A 135 0.79 -4.45 17.49
N GLY A 136 -0.35 -4.87 18.05
CA GLY A 136 -0.53 -6.22 18.60
C GLY A 136 -0.35 -7.32 17.56
N LEU A 137 -0.78 -7.07 16.32
CA LEU A 137 -0.55 -7.99 15.19
C LEU A 137 0.76 -7.75 14.45
N GLN A 138 1.49 -6.66 14.69
CA GLN A 138 2.60 -6.23 13.81
C GLN A 138 2.15 -6.16 12.34
N LEU A 139 1.05 -5.44 12.07
CA LEU A 139 0.40 -5.35 10.76
C LEU A 139 0.61 -3.96 10.10
N PRO A 140 1.71 -3.74 9.36
CA PRO A 140 1.98 -2.44 8.74
C PRO A 140 1.16 -2.19 7.47
N HIS A 141 0.75 -3.22 6.74
CA HIS A 141 0.01 -3.12 5.48
C HIS A 141 -0.87 -4.35 5.27
N LEU A 142 -1.74 -4.29 4.25
CA LEU A 142 -2.57 -5.42 3.81
C LEU A 142 -2.10 -6.04 2.49
N GLY A 143 -1.01 -5.52 1.91
CA GLY A 143 -0.53 -5.96 0.61
C GLY A 143 -1.44 -5.49 -0.54
N PRO A 144 -0.98 -5.57 -1.80
CA PRO A 144 -1.68 -4.93 -2.92
C PRO A 144 -3.09 -5.49 -3.13
N HIS A 145 -3.28 -6.81 -2.96
CA HIS A 145 -4.56 -7.46 -3.20
C HIS A 145 -5.66 -7.00 -2.22
N PHE A 146 -5.34 -6.94 -0.93
CA PHE A 146 -6.33 -6.62 0.10
C PHE A 146 -6.45 -5.12 0.38
N THR A 147 -5.47 -4.30 -0.03
CA THR A 147 -5.55 -2.84 0.05
C THR A 147 -6.73 -2.28 -0.75
N HIS A 148 -7.09 -2.87 -1.91
CA HIS A 148 -8.30 -2.50 -2.65
C HIS A 148 -9.59 -2.66 -1.82
N ARG A 149 -9.70 -3.73 -1.03
CA ARG A 149 -10.84 -3.94 -0.12
C ARG A 149 -10.85 -2.90 1.01
N ALA A 150 -9.69 -2.50 1.50
CA ALA A 150 -9.58 -1.46 2.51
C ALA A 150 -9.98 -0.08 1.97
N ILE A 151 -9.58 0.26 0.74
CA ILE A 151 -10.01 1.48 0.03
C ILE A 151 -11.54 1.51 -0.08
N ALA A 152 -12.16 0.41 -0.50
CA ALA A 152 -13.61 0.30 -0.55
C ALA A 152 -14.28 0.46 0.83
N THR A 153 -13.66 -0.11 1.87
CA THR A 153 -14.17 -0.01 3.26
C THR A 153 -14.20 1.42 3.76
N VAL A 154 -13.25 2.26 3.34
CA VAL A 154 -13.22 3.68 3.73
C VAL A 154 -14.08 4.59 2.82
N GLY A 155 -14.94 4.00 2.00
CA GLY A 155 -15.88 4.72 1.13
C GLY A 155 -15.31 5.15 -0.22
N TRP A 156 -14.10 4.71 -0.56
CA TRP A 156 -13.39 5.14 -1.76
C TRP A 156 -13.41 4.10 -2.87
N SER A 157 -13.14 4.54 -4.09
CA SER A 157 -13.09 3.66 -5.26
C SER A 157 -11.65 3.40 -5.68
N SER A 158 -11.39 2.20 -6.18
CA SER A 158 -10.13 1.91 -6.87
C SER A 158 -10.29 2.27 -8.34
N ALA A 159 -9.39 3.08 -8.88
CA ALA A 159 -9.42 3.37 -10.31
C ALA A 159 -8.98 2.16 -11.12
N ALA A 160 -9.50 2.06 -12.33
CA ALA A 160 -9.01 1.08 -13.30
C ALA A 160 -7.57 1.43 -13.67
N CYS A 161 -6.68 0.43 -13.74
CA CYS A 161 -5.28 0.63 -14.12
C CYS A 161 -5.11 1.28 -15.51
N SER A 162 -6.13 1.20 -16.37
CA SER A 162 -6.17 1.80 -17.71
C SER A 162 -6.76 3.21 -17.74
N ALA A 163 -7.15 3.78 -16.61
CA ALA A 163 -7.68 5.14 -16.56
C ALA A 163 -6.59 6.13 -17.03
N PRO A 164 -6.87 7.05 -17.98
CA PRO A 164 -5.84 7.92 -18.56
C PRO A 164 -5.08 8.77 -17.55
N TRP A 165 -5.74 9.15 -16.45
CA TRP A 165 -5.13 9.93 -15.38
C TRP A 165 -4.08 9.13 -14.60
N VAL A 166 -4.25 7.81 -14.47
CA VAL A 166 -3.32 6.93 -13.75
C VAL A 166 -1.98 6.88 -14.46
N GLU A 167 -1.97 6.75 -15.79
CA GLU A 167 -0.73 6.75 -16.57
C GLU A 167 0.02 8.08 -16.46
N THR A 168 -0.71 9.20 -16.52
CA THR A 168 -0.11 10.53 -16.32
C THR A 168 0.50 10.67 -14.91
N ALA A 169 -0.27 10.30 -13.89
CA ALA A 169 0.17 10.36 -12.50
C ALA A 169 1.37 9.44 -12.22
N ARG A 170 1.39 8.24 -12.81
CA ARG A 170 2.50 7.29 -12.73
C ARG A 170 3.77 7.87 -13.35
N LEU A 171 3.69 8.42 -14.56
CA LEU A 171 4.85 9.02 -15.23
C LEU A 171 5.42 10.19 -14.43
N GLU A 172 4.57 11.05 -13.86
CA GLU A 172 5.00 12.15 -12.99
C GLU A 172 5.66 11.64 -11.70
N ALA A 173 5.08 10.63 -11.05
CA ALA A 173 5.64 10.01 -9.86
C ALA A 173 7.01 9.37 -10.13
N TRP A 174 7.14 8.63 -11.25
CA TRP A 174 8.41 8.02 -11.65
C TRP A 174 9.46 9.06 -12.02
N ALA A 175 9.06 10.15 -12.68
CA ALA A 175 9.96 11.27 -12.97
C ALA A 175 10.48 11.91 -11.67
N ALA A 176 9.61 12.09 -10.66
CA ALA A 176 10.00 12.61 -9.34
C ALA A 176 10.95 11.65 -8.59
N GLN A 177 10.88 10.35 -8.87
CA GLN A 177 11.80 9.33 -8.35
C GLN A 177 13.10 9.20 -9.18
N GLY A 178 13.31 10.06 -10.18
CA GLY A 178 14.51 10.04 -11.02
C GLY A 178 14.57 8.85 -11.98
N LEU A 179 13.41 8.32 -12.40
CA LEU A 179 13.27 7.17 -13.31
C LEU A 179 14.04 5.91 -12.88
N SER A 180 14.42 5.83 -11.60
CA SER A 180 15.22 4.74 -11.06
C SER A 180 14.29 3.66 -10.48
N VAL A 181 13.74 2.82 -11.35
CA VAL A 181 13.02 1.60 -10.98
C VAL A 181 14.05 0.47 -10.78
N GLY A 182 13.96 -0.27 -9.67
CA GLY A 182 14.79 -1.46 -9.43
C GLY A 182 15.95 -1.33 -8.42
N SER A 183 16.11 -0.19 -7.72
CA SER A 183 17.01 -0.12 -6.56
C SER A 183 16.20 -0.04 -5.27
N LEU A 184 16.33 -1.04 -4.37
CA LEU A 184 15.83 -1.09 -2.98
C LEU A 184 14.95 0.11 -2.61
N VAL A 185 13.67 0.08 -2.98
CA VAL A 185 12.76 1.20 -2.73
C VAL A 185 12.55 1.30 -1.23
N ARG A 186 13.24 2.27 -0.62
CA ARG A 186 13.00 2.65 0.76
C ARG A 186 11.63 3.30 0.86
N THR A 187 10.96 3.09 1.98
CA THR A 187 9.66 3.72 2.28
C THR A 187 9.71 5.25 2.12
N GLU A 188 10.87 5.85 2.40
CA GLU A 188 11.16 7.29 2.21
C GLU A 188 10.99 7.79 0.77
N ARG A 189 11.12 6.89 -0.22
CA ARG A 189 11.03 7.21 -1.65
C ARG A 189 9.64 7.05 -2.22
N ILE A 190 8.68 6.56 -1.43
CA ILE A 190 7.28 6.49 -1.86
C ILE A 190 6.78 7.93 -2.08
N VAL A 191 6.17 8.15 -3.24
CA VAL A 191 5.56 9.43 -3.59
C VAL A 191 4.07 9.25 -3.86
N ALA A 192 3.32 10.31 -3.66
CA ALA A 192 1.90 10.37 -3.96
C ALA A 192 1.64 11.51 -4.93
N TRP A 193 0.90 11.24 -6.00
CA TRP A 193 0.37 12.24 -6.90
C TRP A 193 -1.10 12.50 -6.56
N VAL A 194 -1.53 13.75 -6.57
CA VAL A 194 -2.94 14.11 -6.34
C VAL A 194 -3.40 15.21 -7.27
N ALA A 195 -4.66 15.12 -7.70
CA ALA A 195 -5.41 16.18 -8.34
C ALA A 195 -6.84 16.17 -7.85
N ALA A 196 -7.52 17.31 -7.90
CA ALA A 196 -8.93 17.39 -7.52
C ALA A 196 -9.68 18.46 -8.31
N SER A 197 -10.96 18.20 -8.55
CA SER A 197 -11.93 19.16 -9.03
C SER A 197 -13.06 19.21 -8.02
N LEU A 198 -13.08 20.27 -7.21
CA LEU A 198 -13.95 20.40 -6.06
C LEU A 198 -14.95 21.53 -6.25
N TRP A 199 -16.09 21.39 -5.60
CA TRP A 199 -17.08 22.44 -5.42
C TRP A 199 -17.24 22.73 -3.94
N PHE A 200 -17.12 24.01 -3.60
CA PHE A 200 -17.45 24.54 -2.29
C PHE A 200 -18.54 25.58 -2.48
N ARG A 201 -19.77 25.24 -2.07
CA ARG A 201 -20.97 26.03 -2.37
C ARG A 201 -21.13 26.24 -3.88
N ASP A 202 -21.06 27.48 -4.34
CA ASP A 202 -21.17 27.89 -5.74
C ASP A 202 -19.82 28.10 -6.43
N ARG A 203 -18.71 27.83 -5.73
CA ARG A 203 -17.35 28.07 -6.24
C ARG A 203 -16.66 26.76 -6.59
N ARG A 204 -16.09 26.72 -7.78
CA ARG A 204 -15.24 25.63 -8.24
C ARG A 204 -13.79 25.89 -7.82
N VAL A 205 -13.15 24.87 -7.26
CA VAL A 205 -11.75 24.88 -6.82
C VAL A 205 -11.03 23.75 -7.54
N GLU A 206 -10.04 24.11 -8.35
CA GLU A 206 -9.19 23.15 -9.05
C GLU A 206 -7.87 22.98 -8.33
N VAL A 207 -7.52 21.73 -8.04
CA VAL A 207 -6.22 21.33 -7.50
C VAL A 207 -5.46 20.63 -8.64
N PRO A 208 -4.48 21.31 -9.26
CA PRO A 208 -3.73 20.73 -10.36
C PRO A 208 -2.93 19.51 -9.88
N GLY A 209 -2.68 18.58 -10.81
CA GLY A 209 -1.85 17.41 -10.57
C GLY A 209 -0.50 17.78 -9.98
N ARG A 210 -0.16 17.17 -8.85
CA ARG A 210 1.10 17.43 -8.15
C ARG A 210 1.59 16.21 -7.39
N VAL A 211 2.90 15.98 -7.45
CA VAL A 211 3.61 14.95 -6.69
C VAL A 211 4.05 15.49 -5.33
N PHE A 212 3.87 14.66 -4.31
CA PHE A 212 4.27 14.86 -2.93
C PHE A 212 5.21 13.75 -2.49
N HIS A 213 6.19 14.13 -1.69
CA HIS A 213 7.08 13.21 -0.98
C HIS A 213 6.65 13.11 0.48
N ALA A 214 7.27 12.19 1.21
CA ALA A 214 7.14 12.15 2.66
C ALA A 214 7.62 13.47 3.31
N GLY A 215 6.90 13.94 4.32
CA GLY A 215 7.20 15.14 5.12
C GLY A 215 5.95 15.91 5.56
N VAL A 216 5.96 16.50 6.77
CA VAL A 216 4.94 17.49 7.16
C VAL A 216 5.08 18.71 6.25
N PRO A 217 4.02 19.11 5.52
CA PRO A 217 4.11 20.32 4.73
C PRO A 217 4.14 21.55 5.64
N ALA A 218 5.21 22.35 5.54
CA ALA A 218 5.38 23.56 6.36
C ALA A 218 4.32 24.65 6.09
N TRP A 219 3.62 24.56 4.96
CA TRP A 219 2.54 25.47 4.59
C TRP A 219 1.20 25.14 5.26
N ALA A 220 1.05 23.94 5.85
CA ALA A 220 -0.18 23.59 6.55
C ALA A 220 -0.11 24.06 8.01
N ASP A 221 -1.09 24.86 8.43
CA ASP A 221 -1.19 25.26 9.84
C ASP A 221 -1.49 24.06 10.75
N GLU A 222 -1.46 24.28 12.08
CA GLU A 222 -1.71 23.21 13.05
C GLU A 222 -3.16 22.68 12.99
N GLU A 223 -4.12 23.53 12.64
CA GLU A 223 -5.54 23.17 12.59
C GLU A 223 -5.80 22.16 11.47
N VAL A 224 -5.32 22.43 10.26
CA VAL A 224 -5.44 21.52 9.12
C VAL A 224 -4.61 20.27 9.35
N ARG A 225 -3.39 20.39 9.88
CA ARG A 225 -2.55 19.22 10.21
C ARG A 225 -3.24 18.29 11.22
N ALA A 226 -4.07 18.83 12.11
CA ALA A 226 -4.82 18.05 13.10
C ALA A 226 -6.02 17.29 12.53
N LEU A 227 -6.48 17.61 11.31
CA LEU A 227 -7.55 16.88 10.61
C LEU A 227 -7.10 15.49 10.17
N LEU A 228 -5.86 15.38 9.69
CA LEU A 228 -5.28 14.13 9.23
C LEU A 228 -4.12 13.74 10.14
N ARG A 229 -4.39 12.94 11.17
CA ARG A 229 -3.41 12.54 12.18
C ARG A 229 -2.69 11.24 11.78
N PRO A 230 -1.37 11.14 11.98
CA PRO A 230 -0.65 9.89 11.76
C PRO A 230 -0.98 8.84 12.84
N THR A 231 -1.00 7.57 12.46
CA THR A 231 -1.31 6.43 13.36
C THR A 231 -0.07 5.88 14.08
N PHE A 232 1.12 5.90 13.46
CA PHE A 232 2.31 5.20 13.96
C PHE A 232 3.50 6.12 14.26
N ARG A 233 3.79 6.33 15.55
CA ARG A 233 4.97 7.08 16.01
C ARG A 233 6.25 6.25 16.15
N HIS A 234 6.19 4.92 16.07
CA HIS A 234 7.34 4.04 16.40
C HIS A 234 8.33 3.84 15.25
N MET A 235 7.91 4.11 14.02
CA MET A 235 8.82 4.36 12.91
C MET A 235 8.59 5.81 12.50
N ALA A 236 9.64 6.54 12.10
CA ALA A 236 9.57 7.94 11.64
C ALA A 236 8.80 8.07 10.30
N ARG A 237 7.56 7.58 10.31
CA ARG A 237 6.61 7.36 9.22
C ARG A 237 5.36 8.23 9.40
N ASP A 238 5.41 9.18 10.33
CA ASP A 238 4.31 10.11 10.62
C ASP A 238 3.93 10.99 9.41
N ASP A 239 4.77 10.97 8.38
CA ASP A 239 4.69 11.90 7.25
C ASP A 239 4.69 11.21 5.89
N HIS A 240 3.86 10.19 5.70
CA HIS A 240 3.73 9.57 4.38
C HIS A 240 3.20 10.55 3.32
N ALA A 241 3.63 10.36 2.07
CA ALA A 241 3.32 11.24 0.96
C ALA A 241 1.81 11.41 0.73
N GLU A 242 1.02 10.36 0.97
CA GLU A 242 -0.45 10.36 0.87
C GLU A 242 -1.08 11.39 1.82
N ARG A 243 -0.53 11.52 3.04
CA ARG A 243 -1.00 12.50 4.01
C ARG A 243 -0.72 13.92 3.55
N ALA A 244 0.51 14.19 3.07
CA ALA A 244 0.88 15.49 2.55
C ALA A 244 0.00 15.91 1.35
N ALA A 245 -0.25 14.96 0.45
CA ALA A 245 -1.12 15.14 -0.70
C ALA A 245 -2.58 15.47 -0.30
N LEU A 246 -3.14 14.73 0.66
CA LEU A 246 -4.53 14.98 1.10
C LEU A 246 -4.68 16.26 1.92
N LEU A 247 -3.68 16.64 2.74
CA LEU A 247 -3.66 17.96 3.39
C LEU A 247 -3.71 19.10 2.36
N TRP A 248 -3.07 18.93 1.20
CA TRP A 248 -3.05 19.94 0.14
C TRP A 248 -4.43 20.11 -0.49
N VAL A 249 -5.13 18.99 -0.70
CA VAL A 249 -6.51 18.99 -1.18
C VAL A 249 -7.46 19.66 -0.19
N LEU A 250 -7.27 19.46 1.12
CA LEU A 250 -8.08 20.14 2.15
C LEU A 250 -7.84 21.64 2.20
N LEU A 251 -6.59 22.08 2.04
CA LEU A 251 -6.23 23.50 2.15
C LEU A 251 -6.67 24.34 0.96
N ALA A 252 -6.62 23.79 -0.25
CA ALA A 252 -7.01 24.52 -1.46
C ALA A 252 -8.39 25.20 -1.39
N PRO A 253 -9.49 24.53 -0.98
CA PRO A 253 -10.79 25.18 -0.84
C PRO A 253 -10.89 26.13 0.36
N LEU A 254 -10.20 25.83 1.47
CA LEU A 254 -10.17 26.72 2.65
C LEU A 254 -9.55 28.07 2.28
N ASP A 255 -8.41 28.04 1.57
CA ASP A 255 -7.72 29.23 1.08
C ASP A 255 -8.55 29.97 0.02
N ALA A 256 -9.02 29.26 -1.01
CA ALA A 256 -9.75 29.87 -2.12
C ALA A 256 -11.05 30.54 -1.68
N CYS A 257 -11.69 30.01 -0.64
CA CYS A 257 -12.99 30.45 -0.14
C CYS A 257 -12.93 31.22 1.18
N HIS A 258 -11.74 31.40 1.77
CA HIS A 258 -11.55 31.99 3.10
C HIS A 258 -12.45 31.32 4.16
N ALA A 259 -12.50 29.99 4.12
CA ALA A 259 -13.36 29.18 4.98
C ALA A 259 -12.56 28.51 6.10
N GLY A 260 -13.21 28.21 7.23
CA GLY A 260 -12.63 27.40 8.32
C GLY A 260 -12.84 25.91 8.11
N THR A 261 -12.11 25.08 8.85
CA THR A 261 -12.13 23.60 8.72
C THR A 261 -13.51 22.98 8.93
N ALA A 262 -14.37 23.61 9.72
CA ALA A 262 -15.76 23.19 9.93
C ALA A 262 -16.59 23.16 8.63
N ALA A 263 -16.20 23.91 7.60
CA ALA A 263 -16.92 23.96 6.34
C ALA A 263 -16.54 22.83 5.36
N LEU A 264 -15.51 22.01 5.66
CA LEU A 264 -15.06 20.94 4.76
C LEU A 264 -16.18 19.92 4.44
N GLY A 265 -17.13 19.75 5.34
CA GLY A 265 -18.32 18.91 5.11
C GLY A 265 -19.21 19.38 3.96
N GLU A 266 -19.08 20.63 3.50
CA GLU A 266 -19.82 21.18 2.35
C GLU A 266 -19.15 20.87 1.00
N LEU A 267 -17.94 20.31 0.99
CA LEU A 267 -17.22 20.01 -0.23
C LEU A 267 -17.88 18.87 -1.00
N SER A 268 -17.92 18.99 -2.33
CA SER A 268 -18.27 17.91 -3.26
C SER A 268 -17.31 17.90 -4.45
N GLY A 269 -17.39 16.89 -5.31
CA GLY A 269 -16.56 16.79 -6.52
C GLY A 269 -15.78 15.49 -6.60
N ALA A 270 -14.58 15.54 -7.18
CA ALA A 270 -13.74 14.37 -7.37
C ALA A 270 -12.28 14.64 -6.97
N VAL A 271 -11.68 13.68 -6.30
CA VAL A 271 -10.26 13.64 -5.94
C VAL A 271 -9.66 12.39 -6.56
N ARG A 272 -8.46 12.52 -7.13
CA ARG A 272 -7.69 11.41 -7.70
C ARG A 272 -6.37 11.34 -6.98
N LEU A 273 -6.08 10.19 -6.39
CA LEU A 273 -4.86 9.92 -5.66
C LEU A 273 -4.15 8.73 -6.31
N TYR A 274 -2.92 8.95 -6.75
CA TYR A 274 -2.03 7.89 -7.17
C TYR A 274 -0.88 7.76 -6.17
N VAL A 275 -0.49 6.54 -5.82
CA VAL A 275 0.64 6.28 -4.92
C VAL A 275 1.62 5.33 -5.59
N SER A 276 2.92 5.64 -5.57
CA SER A 276 3.93 4.77 -6.20
C SER A 276 4.07 3.39 -5.53
N HIS A 277 3.36 3.16 -4.43
CA HIS A 277 3.29 1.91 -3.69
C HIS A 277 1.92 1.79 -3.03
N PHE A 278 1.44 0.58 -2.74
CA PHE A 278 0.14 0.41 -2.08
C PHE A 278 0.11 1.10 -0.70
N PRO A 279 -0.99 1.82 -0.36
CA PRO A 279 -1.12 2.44 0.95
C PRO A 279 -0.97 1.44 2.09
N CYS A 280 -0.11 1.79 3.05
CA CYS A 280 -0.01 1.07 4.32
C CYS A 280 -1.21 1.37 5.23
N MET A 281 -1.31 0.71 6.39
CA MET A 281 -2.46 0.88 7.30
C MET A 281 -2.59 2.30 7.88
N SER A 282 -1.49 3.02 8.12
CA SER A 282 -1.58 4.43 8.55
C SER A 282 -2.08 5.33 7.42
N CYS A 283 -1.68 5.08 6.17
CA CYS A 283 -2.21 5.82 5.03
C CYS A 283 -3.70 5.54 4.86
N LEU A 284 -4.13 4.28 4.98
CA LEU A 284 -5.55 3.94 4.94
C LEU A 284 -6.35 4.63 6.05
N ALA A 285 -5.79 4.77 7.26
CA ALA A 285 -6.40 5.56 8.33
C ALA A 285 -6.48 7.06 8.00
N VAL A 286 -5.47 7.62 7.33
CA VAL A 286 -5.49 9.01 6.84
C VAL A 286 -6.55 9.19 5.75
N LEU A 287 -6.66 8.25 4.81
CA LEU A 287 -7.73 8.23 3.81
C LEU A 287 -9.12 8.16 4.49
N GLY A 288 -9.24 7.40 5.58
CA GLY A 288 -10.49 7.33 6.36
C GLY A 288 -10.81 8.61 7.11
N GLN A 289 -9.81 9.28 7.70
CA GLN A 289 -9.96 10.61 8.30
C GLN A 289 -10.39 11.65 7.26
N PHE A 290 -9.79 11.60 6.06
CA PHE A 290 -10.20 12.44 4.94
C PHE A 290 -11.68 12.20 4.60
N ALA A 291 -12.12 10.93 4.49
CA ALA A 291 -13.52 10.57 4.21
C ALA A 291 -14.50 11.16 5.22
N ARG A 292 -14.11 11.13 6.50
CA ARG A 292 -14.90 11.71 7.58
C ARG A 292 -15.10 13.21 7.45
N HIS A 293 -14.06 13.93 7.01
CA HIS A 293 -14.10 15.39 6.89
C HIS A 293 -14.72 15.88 5.57
N VAL A 294 -14.68 15.05 4.52
CA VAL A 294 -15.23 15.37 3.20
C VAL A 294 -16.14 14.22 2.69
N PRO A 295 -17.40 14.14 3.13
CA PRO A 295 -18.25 12.98 2.87
C PRO A 295 -18.82 12.90 1.45
N PHE A 296 -18.83 14.00 0.68
CA PHE A 296 -19.47 14.04 -0.64
C PHE A 296 -18.52 13.93 -1.86
N PRO A 297 -17.24 14.33 -1.82
CA PRO A 297 -16.36 14.09 -2.95
C PRO A 297 -16.10 12.60 -3.16
N SER A 298 -16.05 12.16 -4.42
CA SER A 298 -15.56 10.83 -4.74
C SER A 298 -14.03 10.82 -4.75
N LEU A 299 -13.39 9.98 -3.94
CA LEU A 299 -11.97 9.69 -4.06
C LEU A 299 -11.76 8.43 -4.91
N GLU A 300 -11.00 8.59 -6.00
CA GLU A 300 -10.43 7.51 -6.79
C GLU A 300 -8.98 7.30 -6.39
N VAL A 301 -8.62 6.07 -6.01
CA VAL A 301 -7.26 5.70 -5.61
C VAL A 301 -6.68 4.70 -6.60
N SER A 302 -5.46 4.94 -7.05
CA SER A 302 -4.65 3.98 -7.79
C SER A 302 -3.28 3.85 -7.13
N PHE A 303 -2.63 2.71 -7.28
CA PHE A 303 -1.28 2.53 -6.77
C PHE A 303 -0.52 1.48 -7.56
N ASP A 304 0.81 1.59 -7.53
CA ASP A 304 1.72 0.55 -7.99
C ASP A 304 2.19 -0.31 -6.80
N ASP A 305 2.98 -1.34 -7.08
CA ASP A 305 3.75 -2.06 -6.08
C ASP A 305 5.24 -1.80 -6.35
N ALA A 306 5.81 -0.77 -5.70
CA ALA A 306 7.21 -0.39 -5.88
C ALA A 306 8.25 -1.51 -5.65
N TRP A 307 7.84 -2.66 -5.10
CA TRP A 307 8.70 -3.81 -4.90
C TRP A 307 8.59 -4.85 -6.00
N ARG A 308 7.67 -4.66 -6.95
CA ARG A 308 7.59 -5.45 -8.18
C ARG A 308 8.29 -4.69 -9.29
N ASP A 309 9.25 -5.36 -9.92
CA ASP A 309 9.74 -4.93 -11.22
C ASP A 309 8.62 -5.22 -12.23
N ASP A 310 7.99 -4.17 -12.78
CA ASP A 310 7.08 -4.29 -13.92
C ASP A 310 7.86 -4.54 -15.22
#